data_AF-X1GZ86-F1
#
_entry.id   AF-X1GZ86-F1
#
_cell.length_a   1.000
_cell.length_b   1.000
_cell.length_c   1.000
_cell.angle_alpha   90.00
_cell.angle_beta   90.00
_cell.angle_gamma   90.00
#
_symmetry.space_group_name_H-M   'P 1'
#
loop_
_entity.id
_entity.type
_entity.pdbx_description
1 polymer ?
#
loop_
_entity_poly.entity_id
_entity_poly.type
_entity_poly.pdbx_seq_one_letter_code
_entity_poly.pdbx_strand_id
1 'polypeptide(L)'
;PAIGHARRMQVATPAMQHAVMIEAVENHMPEVIIIDEIGTELEAQAARTIAERGVQLIGTAHGNTLENLIMNPTLSDLVGGIQTVTLGDEEARRRHTQKSILERKAPPTFDIVVEIMDYYKVTVHPNVIDAVDAVLHQQPVQAELRWMDEKGEIKREEVIAPSNSTLNCSHMPYSFNNISCTSFALCPYHGCPLSNAAQRFT
;
A
#
# COMPACT_ATOMS: atom_id res chain seq x y z
N PRO A 1 -9.91 -21.43 -15.90
CA PRO A 1 -10.82 -21.59 -14.73
C PRO A 1 -10.98 -20.26 -14.00
N ALA A 2 -12.19 -19.96 -13.52
CA ALA A 2 -12.48 -18.80 -12.68
C ALA A 2 -13.20 -19.24 -11.39
N ILE A 3 -13.09 -18.46 -10.32
CA ILE A 3 -13.69 -18.76 -9.02
C ILE A 3 -15.05 -18.04 -8.93
N GLY A 4 -16.15 -18.79 -8.85
CA GLY A 4 -17.50 -18.21 -8.74
C GLY A 4 -17.85 -17.28 -9.91
N HIS A 5 -18.30 -16.06 -9.61
CA HIS A 5 -18.61 -15.03 -10.60
C HIS A 5 -17.39 -14.27 -11.14
N ALA A 6 -16.19 -14.56 -10.64
CA ALA A 6 -14.99 -13.90 -11.10
C ALA A 6 -14.73 -14.20 -12.58
N ARG A 7 -14.14 -13.24 -13.28
CA ARG A 7 -13.65 -13.41 -14.64
C ARG A 7 -12.14 -13.23 -14.63
N ARG A 8 -11.42 -14.20 -15.19
CA ARG A 8 -9.98 -14.06 -15.43
C ARG A 8 -9.76 -13.43 -16.80
N MET A 9 -9.18 -12.25 -16.84
CA MET A 9 -8.69 -11.64 -18.07
C MET A 9 -7.27 -12.12 -18.33
N GLN A 10 -7.01 -12.64 -19.53
CA GLN A 10 -5.69 -13.14 -19.90
C GLN A 10 -4.84 -11.99 -20.39
N VAL A 11 -3.63 -11.89 -19.85
CA VAL A 11 -2.63 -10.92 -20.28
C VAL A 11 -1.66 -11.64 -21.20
N ALA A 12 -1.60 -11.24 -22.47
CA ALA A 12 -0.78 -11.92 -23.48
C ALA A 12 0.72 -11.78 -23.19
N THR A 13 1.15 -10.62 -22.70
CA THR A 13 2.53 -10.34 -22.27
C THR A 13 2.51 -9.37 -21.08
N PRO A 14 3.48 -9.42 -20.15
CA PRO A 14 3.51 -8.53 -18.98
C PRO A 14 3.40 -7.04 -19.35
N ALA A 15 4.03 -6.62 -20.44
CA ALA A 15 3.97 -5.24 -20.93
C ALA A 15 2.54 -4.76 -21.28
N MET A 16 1.61 -5.67 -21.58
CA MET A 16 0.22 -5.37 -21.93
C MET A 16 -0.74 -5.37 -20.73
N GLN A 17 -0.25 -5.62 -19.51
CA GLN A 17 -1.09 -5.71 -18.32
C GLN A 17 -1.93 -4.44 -18.10
N HIS A 18 -1.33 -3.26 -18.21
CA HIS A 18 -2.04 -1.98 -18.09
C HIS A 18 -3.19 -1.83 -19.10
N ALA A 19 -3.02 -2.31 -20.33
CA ALA A 19 -4.07 -2.23 -21.35
C ALA A 19 -5.26 -3.14 -20.99
N VAL A 20 -4.98 -4.34 -20.49
CA VAL A 20 -6.00 -5.29 -20.02
C VAL A 20 -6.71 -4.75 -18.78
N MET A 21 -5.99 -4.05 -17.89
CA MET A 21 -6.59 -3.38 -16.73
C MET A 21 -7.63 -2.32 -17.14
N ILE A 22 -7.32 -1.50 -18.14
CA ILE A 22 -8.25 -0.49 -18.67
C ILE A 22 -9.44 -1.15 -19.38
N GLU A 23 -9.16 -2.13 -20.25
CA GLU A 23 -10.20 -2.89 -20.96
C GLU A 23 -11.21 -3.54 -19.99
N ALA A 24 -10.71 -4.06 -18.85
CA ALA A 24 -11.54 -4.66 -17.81
C ALA A 24 -12.65 -3.72 -17.35
N VAL A 25 -12.32 -2.46 -17.11
CA VAL A 25 -13.30 -1.48 -16.64
C VAL A 25 -14.19 -0.99 -17.77
N GLU A 26 -13.62 -0.70 -18.95
CA GLU A 26 -14.37 -0.14 -20.07
C GLU A 26 -15.45 -1.08 -20.58
N ASN A 27 -15.16 -2.37 -20.65
CA ASN A 27 -16.07 -3.32 -21.28
C ASN A 27 -16.89 -4.13 -20.28
N HIS A 28 -16.52 -4.16 -18.99
CA HIS A 28 -17.15 -5.05 -18.02
C HIS A 28 -17.61 -4.37 -16.73
N MET A 29 -17.22 -3.12 -16.46
CA MET A 29 -17.59 -2.35 -15.25
C MET A 29 -17.66 -3.21 -13.98
N PRO A 30 -16.56 -3.88 -13.59
CA PRO A 30 -16.56 -4.78 -12.44
C PRO A 30 -16.68 -3.98 -11.14
N GLU A 31 -17.21 -4.62 -10.10
CA GLU A 31 -17.20 -4.06 -8.74
C GLU A 31 -15.80 -4.10 -8.12
N VAL A 32 -15.04 -5.16 -8.40
CA VAL A 32 -13.70 -5.41 -7.84
C VAL A 32 -12.76 -5.90 -8.93
N ILE A 33 -11.53 -5.37 -8.94
CA ILE A 33 -10.41 -5.86 -9.75
C ILE A 33 -9.29 -6.31 -8.81
N ILE A 34 -8.80 -7.53 -9.02
CA ILE A 34 -7.65 -8.10 -8.30
C ILE A 34 -6.47 -8.18 -9.26
N ILE A 35 -5.36 -7.58 -8.88
CA ILE A 35 -4.12 -7.50 -9.65
C ILE A 35 -3.03 -8.19 -8.85
N ASP A 36 -2.33 -9.13 -9.47
CA ASP A 36 -1.28 -9.86 -8.78
C ASP A 36 -0.14 -8.94 -8.37
N GLU A 37 0.45 -8.19 -9.29
CA GLU A 37 1.52 -7.23 -9.02
C GLU A 37 1.38 -5.98 -9.87
N ILE A 38 1.59 -4.81 -9.24
CA ILE A 38 1.74 -3.50 -9.87
C ILE A 38 3.20 -3.08 -9.69
N GLY A 39 3.93 -2.99 -10.80
CA GLY A 39 5.36 -2.70 -10.83
C GLY A 39 5.78 -1.61 -11.83
N THR A 40 4.94 -1.29 -12.81
CA THR A 40 5.27 -0.31 -13.86
C THR A 40 4.46 0.99 -13.74
N GLU A 41 4.99 2.07 -14.32
CA GLU A 41 4.33 3.38 -14.30
C GLU A 41 2.96 3.33 -15.00
N LEU A 42 2.88 2.58 -16.10
CA LEU A 42 1.64 2.40 -16.85
C LEU A 42 0.58 1.65 -16.04
N GLU A 43 0.98 0.64 -15.25
CA GLU A 43 0.06 -0.07 -14.35
C GLU A 43 -0.41 0.82 -13.20
N ALA A 44 0.47 1.63 -12.62
CA ALA A 44 0.11 2.57 -11.56
C ALA A 44 -0.89 3.63 -12.07
N GLN A 45 -0.67 4.16 -13.27
CA GLN A 45 -1.61 5.08 -13.91
C GLN A 45 -2.95 4.42 -14.25
N ALA A 46 -2.92 3.17 -14.73
CA ALA A 46 -4.14 2.41 -14.98
C ALA A 46 -4.92 2.14 -13.68
N ALA A 47 -4.23 1.76 -12.60
CA ALA A 47 -4.84 1.58 -11.29
C ALA A 47 -5.51 2.88 -10.79
N ARG A 48 -4.85 4.02 -10.90
CA ARG A 48 -5.45 5.32 -10.55
C ARG A 48 -6.74 5.58 -11.35
N THR A 49 -6.70 5.37 -12.67
CA THR A 49 -7.87 5.55 -13.55
C THR A 49 -9.05 4.65 -13.15
N ILE A 50 -8.75 3.41 -12.75
CA ILE A 50 -9.76 2.45 -12.29
C ILE A 50 -10.39 2.90 -10.96
N ALA A 51 -9.56 3.32 -10.00
CA ALA A 51 -10.04 3.83 -8.71
C ALA A 51 -10.91 5.08 -8.88
N GLU A 52 -10.52 6.01 -9.78
CA GLU A 52 -11.31 7.20 -10.11
C GLU A 52 -12.70 6.86 -10.68
N ARG A 53 -12.84 5.70 -11.33
CA ARG A 53 -14.13 5.18 -11.81
C ARG A 53 -14.95 4.49 -10.72
N GLY A 54 -14.45 4.44 -9.49
CA GLY A 54 -15.15 3.87 -8.32
C GLY A 54 -15.10 2.35 -8.23
N VAL A 55 -14.23 1.70 -9.01
CA VAL A 55 -14.00 0.24 -8.94
C VAL A 55 -13.05 -0.07 -7.79
N GLN A 56 -13.38 -1.06 -6.96
CA GLN A 56 -12.49 -1.47 -5.88
C GLN A 56 -11.26 -2.18 -6.45
N LEU A 57 -10.07 -1.73 -6.06
CA LEU A 57 -8.82 -2.36 -6.42
C LEU A 57 -8.23 -3.12 -5.24
N ILE A 58 -7.73 -4.32 -5.54
CA ILE A 58 -6.89 -5.12 -4.66
C ILE A 58 -5.66 -5.49 -5.48
N GLY A 59 -4.47 -5.23 -4.97
CA GLY A 59 -3.29 -5.79 -5.59
C GLY A 59 -2.05 -5.69 -4.74
N THR A 60 -1.00 -6.35 -5.23
CA THR A 60 0.32 -6.26 -4.62
C THR A 60 1.22 -5.30 -5.36
N ALA A 61 2.19 -4.73 -4.66
CA ALA A 61 3.17 -3.82 -5.23
C ALA A 61 4.55 -4.19 -4.72
N HIS A 62 5.57 -3.89 -5.52
CA HIS A 62 6.95 -4.17 -5.15
C HIS A 62 7.45 -3.17 -4.09
N GLY A 63 7.59 -3.63 -2.86
CA GLY A 63 8.09 -2.86 -1.73
C GLY A 63 8.22 -3.76 -0.51
N ASN A 64 9.04 -3.34 0.46
CA ASN A 64 9.17 -4.02 1.76
C ASN A 64 8.51 -3.23 2.89
N THR A 65 8.36 -1.91 2.72
CA THR A 65 7.80 -0.97 3.70
C THR A 65 6.99 0.09 2.96
N LEU A 66 6.04 0.73 3.64
CA LEU A 66 5.30 1.88 3.13
C LEU A 66 6.25 3.01 2.69
N GLU A 67 7.34 3.22 3.43
CA GLU A 67 8.37 4.21 3.09
C GLU A 67 9.00 3.95 1.71
N ASN A 68 9.32 2.69 1.39
CA ASN A 68 9.85 2.33 0.07
C ASN A 68 8.84 2.62 -1.05
N LEU A 69 7.55 2.45 -0.78
CA LEU A 69 6.49 2.76 -1.73
C LEU A 69 6.38 4.27 -1.99
N ILE A 70 6.49 5.08 -0.94
CA ILE A 70 6.46 6.55 -1.00
C ILE A 70 7.68 7.09 -1.77
N MET A 71 8.86 6.53 -1.53
CA MET A 71 10.12 6.98 -2.15
C MET A 71 10.29 6.50 -3.59
N ASN A 72 9.50 5.52 -4.03
CA ASN A 72 9.56 5.00 -5.39
C ASN A 72 8.77 5.92 -6.35
N PRO A 73 9.41 6.60 -7.32
CA PRO A 73 8.70 7.51 -8.22
C PRO A 73 7.60 6.83 -9.03
N THR A 74 7.79 5.56 -9.39
CA THR A 74 6.83 4.77 -10.18
C THR A 74 5.59 4.40 -9.38
N LEU A 75 5.78 3.98 -8.13
CA LEU A 75 4.71 3.42 -7.29
C LEU A 75 4.13 4.43 -6.29
N SER A 76 4.79 5.58 -6.09
CA SER A 76 4.29 6.65 -5.22
C SER A 76 2.91 7.13 -5.62
N ASP A 77 2.56 7.07 -6.91
CA ASP A 77 1.24 7.38 -7.45
C ASP A 77 0.12 6.53 -6.81
N LEU A 78 0.43 5.30 -6.38
CA LEU A 78 -0.55 4.43 -5.70
C LEU A 78 -0.92 4.93 -4.30
N VAL A 79 -0.01 5.67 -3.64
CA VAL A 79 -0.20 6.27 -2.31
C VAL A 79 -0.46 7.78 -2.37
N GLY A 80 -0.82 8.29 -3.56
CA GLY A 80 -1.26 9.68 -3.77
C GLY A 80 -0.25 10.57 -4.47
N GLY A 81 0.90 10.01 -4.86
CA GLY A 81 2.00 10.72 -5.52
C GLY A 81 2.68 11.71 -4.57
N ILE A 82 3.99 11.88 -4.70
CA ILE A 82 4.75 12.81 -3.85
C ILE A 82 5.33 13.91 -4.73
N GLN A 83 5.20 15.15 -4.27
CA GLN A 83 5.74 16.32 -4.97
C GLN A 83 6.46 17.26 -4.00
N THR A 84 7.45 17.96 -4.51
CA THR A 84 8.15 19.00 -3.76
C THR A 84 7.43 20.33 -3.95
N VAL A 85 6.88 20.87 -2.86
CA VAL A 85 6.22 22.19 -2.84
C VAL A 85 7.20 23.20 -2.25
N THR A 86 7.37 24.33 -2.93
CA THR A 86 8.18 25.45 -2.42
C THR A 86 7.28 26.42 -1.66
N LEU A 87 7.47 26.52 -0.35
CA LEU A 87 6.77 27.46 0.50
C LEU A 87 7.32 28.88 0.30
N GLY A 88 6.45 29.88 0.38
CA GLY A 88 6.87 31.28 0.49
C GLY A 88 7.61 31.53 1.81
N ASP A 89 8.46 32.55 1.85
CA ASP A 89 9.35 32.83 3.00
C ASP A 89 8.57 33.08 4.31
N GLU A 90 7.33 33.60 4.24
CA GLU A 90 6.46 33.79 5.40
C GLU A 90 5.90 32.48 5.97
N GLU A 91 5.44 31.57 5.10
CA GLU A 91 4.88 30.27 5.52
C GLU A 91 5.98 29.32 6.03
N ALA A 92 7.16 29.35 5.40
CA ALA A 92 8.33 28.61 5.86
C ALA A 92 8.79 29.07 7.25
N ARG A 93 8.80 30.40 7.50
CA ARG A 93 9.10 30.95 8.83
C ARG A 93 8.06 30.57 9.87
N ARG A 94 6.77 30.57 9.50
CA ARG A 94 5.68 30.21 10.41
C ARG A 94 5.74 28.74 10.84
N ARG A 95 6.09 27.84 9.91
CA ARG A 95 6.20 26.40 10.17
C ARG A 95 7.58 25.97 10.68
N HIS A 96 8.57 26.85 10.67
CA HIS A 96 9.98 26.54 10.99
C HIS A 96 10.57 25.43 10.10
N THR A 97 10.12 25.34 8.85
CA THR A 97 10.55 24.30 7.90
C THR A 97 11.43 24.87 6.80
N GLN A 98 12.08 23.98 6.05
CA GLN A 98 12.81 24.36 4.85
C GLN A 98 11.87 24.96 3.80
N LYS A 99 12.44 25.74 2.88
CA LYS A 99 11.70 26.40 1.79
C LYS A 99 11.06 25.39 0.83
N SER A 100 11.54 24.15 0.80
CA SER A 100 10.96 23.04 0.05
C SER A 100 10.51 21.93 1.00
N ILE A 101 9.25 21.51 0.89
CA ILE A 101 8.69 20.38 1.65
C ILE A 101 8.11 19.34 0.69
N LEU A 102 8.08 18.09 1.12
CA LEU A 102 7.40 17.02 0.40
C LEU A 102 5.93 16.96 0.85
N GLU A 103 5.03 16.94 -0.11
CA GLU A 103 3.59 16.79 0.14
C GLU A 103 2.98 15.81 -0.87
N ARG A 104 1.87 15.20 -0.49
CA ARG A 104 1.06 14.37 -1.39
C ARG A 104 0.45 15.23 -2.51
N LYS A 105 0.41 14.69 -3.72
CA LYS A 105 -0.12 15.38 -4.91
C LYS A 105 -1.64 15.22 -5.07
N ALA A 106 -2.16 14.07 -4.70
CA ALA A 106 -3.56 13.67 -4.87
C ALA A 106 -3.98 12.71 -3.75
N PRO A 107 -5.28 12.40 -3.55
CA PRO A 107 -5.70 11.29 -2.69
C PRO A 107 -5.02 9.96 -3.10
N PRO A 108 -4.76 9.05 -2.16
CA PRO A 108 -4.14 7.77 -2.49
C PRO A 108 -5.10 6.92 -3.34
N THR A 109 -4.55 6.06 -4.20
CA THR A 109 -5.36 5.11 -4.99
C THR A 109 -5.95 4.02 -4.08
N PHE A 110 -5.29 3.75 -2.96
CA PHE A 110 -5.71 2.76 -1.98
C PHE A 110 -5.74 3.36 -0.57
N ASP A 111 -6.80 3.07 0.19
CA ASP A 111 -6.98 3.65 1.53
C ASP A 111 -6.30 2.86 2.66
N ILE A 112 -6.00 1.59 2.42
CA ILE A 112 -5.37 0.65 3.34
C ILE A 112 -4.13 0.09 2.67
N VAL A 113 -3.01 0.00 3.38
CA VAL A 113 -1.77 -0.70 2.97
C VAL A 113 -1.49 -1.82 3.96
N VAL A 114 -1.14 -3.01 3.50
CA VAL A 114 -0.73 -4.14 4.33
C VAL A 114 0.69 -4.55 3.96
N GLU A 115 1.62 -4.38 4.89
CA GLU A 115 3.01 -4.84 4.76
C GLU A 115 3.10 -6.30 5.22
N ILE A 116 3.59 -7.18 4.36
CA ILE A 116 3.86 -8.56 4.74
C ILE A 116 5.23 -8.64 5.41
N MET A 117 5.25 -9.01 6.68
CA MET A 117 6.47 -9.14 7.49
C MET A 117 7.00 -10.58 7.47
N ASP A 118 6.09 -11.55 7.57
CA ASP A 118 6.36 -12.99 7.54
C ASP A 118 5.09 -13.72 7.06
N TYR A 119 5.19 -15.01 6.76
CA TYR A 119 4.09 -15.86 6.28
C TYR A 119 2.81 -15.74 7.11
N TYR A 120 2.95 -15.57 8.42
CA TYR A 120 1.84 -15.48 9.37
C TYR A 120 1.78 -14.15 10.10
N LYS A 121 2.47 -13.11 9.61
CA LYS A 121 2.58 -11.81 10.29
C LYS A 121 2.56 -10.65 9.30
N VAL A 122 1.67 -9.70 9.52
CA VAL A 122 1.50 -8.52 8.67
C VAL A 122 1.30 -7.26 9.50
N THR A 123 1.70 -6.12 8.95
CA THR A 123 1.42 -4.79 9.50
C THR A 123 0.38 -4.13 8.61
N VAL A 124 -0.74 -3.69 9.18
CA VAL A 124 -1.84 -3.05 8.46
C VAL A 124 -1.85 -1.56 8.77
N HIS A 125 -1.75 -0.73 7.75
CA HIS A 125 -1.98 0.71 7.80
C HIS A 125 -3.43 0.97 7.36
N PRO A 126 -4.38 1.15 8.29
CA PRO A 126 -5.80 1.25 7.97
C PRO A 126 -6.19 2.57 7.30
N ASN A 127 -5.35 3.60 7.42
CA ASN A 127 -5.50 4.88 6.73
C ASN A 127 -4.17 5.29 6.10
N VAL A 128 -4.06 5.14 4.79
CA VAL A 128 -2.87 5.48 4.01
C VAL A 128 -2.61 6.98 4.01
N ILE A 129 -3.64 7.83 4.09
CA ILE A 129 -3.47 9.27 4.14
C ILE A 129 -2.66 9.64 5.38
N ASP A 130 -3.14 9.22 6.55
CA ASP A 130 -2.48 9.51 7.83
C ASP A 130 -1.09 8.89 7.89
N ALA A 131 -0.95 7.64 7.40
CA ALA A 131 0.32 6.94 7.41
C ALA A 131 1.37 7.61 6.50
N VAL A 132 1.00 8.00 5.28
CA VAL A 132 1.92 8.68 4.35
C VAL A 132 2.29 10.07 4.88
N ASP A 133 1.31 10.84 5.35
CA ASP A 133 1.56 12.18 5.88
C ASP A 133 2.46 12.11 7.14
N ALA A 134 2.25 11.12 8.01
CA ALA A 134 3.13 10.87 9.15
C ALA A 134 4.57 10.53 8.71
N VAL A 135 4.75 9.66 7.71
CA VAL A 135 6.08 9.34 7.17
C VAL A 135 6.76 10.59 6.57
N LEU A 136 6.05 11.38 5.77
CA LEU A 136 6.58 12.61 5.17
C LEU A 136 7.01 13.66 6.21
N HIS A 137 6.31 13.71 7.35
CA HIS A 137 6.62 14.62 8.45
C HIS A 137 7.51 14.02 9.54
N GLN A 138 8.07 12.82 9.32
CA GLN A 138 8.90 12.09 10.31
C GLN A 138 8.19 11.91 11.66
N GLN A 139 6.88 11.69 11.62
CA GLN A 139 6.04 11.42 12.77
C GLN A 139 5.80 9.91 12.93
N PRO A 140 5.57 9.42 14.15
CA PRO A 140 5.25 8.02 14.37
C PRO A 140 3.98 7.61 13.61
N VAL A 141 4.04 6.47 12.94
CA VAL A 141 2.93 5.93 12.15
C VAL A 141 2.11 4.99 13.03
N GLN A 142 0.80 5.19 13.08
CA GLN A 142 -0.12 4.25 13.71
C GLN A 142 -0.44 3.11 12.75
N ALA A 143 -0.20 1.87 13.17
CA ALA A 143 -0.47 0.68 12.40
C ALA A 143 -1.06 -0.42 13.29
N GLU A 144 -1.64 -1.44 12.66
CA GLU A 144 -2.19 -2.62 13.33
C GLU A 144 -1.35 -3.84 12.95
N LEU A 145 -0.62 -4.39 13.91
CA LEU A 145 0.10 -5.64 13.74
C LEU A 145 -0.88 -6.81 13.85
N ARG A 146 -0.91 -7.68 12.85
CA ARG A 146 -1.71 -8.91 12.85
C ARG A 146 -0.81 -10.13 12.69
N TRP A 147 -1.05 -11.16 13.47
CA TRP A 147 -0.36 -12.44 13.30
C TRP A 147 -1.25 -13.63 13.61
N MET A 148 -0.92 -14.79 13.06
CA MET A 148 -1.59 -16.06 13.35
C MET A 148 -0.80 -16.82 14.41
N ASP A 149 -1.48 -17.30 15.45
CA ASP A 149 -0.86 -18.18 16.45
C ASP A 149 -0.84 -19.65 16.01
N GLU A 150 -0.20 -20.51 16.80
CA GLU A 150 -0.09 -21.96 16.51
C GLU A 150 -1.44 -22.68 16.42
N LYS A 151 -2.51 -22.08 16.95
CA LYS A 151 -3.88 -22.62 16.91
C LYS A 151 -4.65 -22.12 15.69
N GLY A 152 -4.04 -21.29 14.84
CA GLY A 152 -4.68 -20.68 13.69
C GLY A 152 -5.54 -19.46 14.02
N GLU A 153 -5.47 -18.93 15.24
CA GLU A 153 -6.22 -17.72 15.61
C GLU A 153 -5.45 -16.45 15.22
N ILE A 154 -6.16 -15.48 14.66
CA ILE A 154 -5.59 -14.18 14.31
C ILE A 154 -5.59 -13.28 15.55
N LYS A 155 -4.40 -12.86 15.97
CA LYS A 155 -4.19 -11.83 17.00
C LYS A 155 -3.92 -10.48 16.33
N ARG A 156 -4.26 -9.41 17.05
CA ARG A 156 -4.17 -8.02 16.58
C ARG A 156 -3.65 -7.15 17.71
N GLU A 157 -2.76 -6.24 17.39
CA GLU A 157 -2.18 -5.28 18.32
C GLU A 157 -1.99 -3.93 17.62
N GLU A 158 -2.45 -2.84 18.23
CA GLU A 158 -2.13 -1.50 17.76
C GLU A 158 -0.68 -1.18 18.10
N VAL A 159 0.10 -0.81 17.08
CA VAL A 159 1.51 -0.48 17.21
C VAL A 159 1.78 0.91 16.69
N ILE A 160 2.72 1.60 17.34
CA ILE A 160 3.25 2.88 16.86
C ILE A 160 4.63 2.58 16.27
N ALA A 161 4.71 2.56 14.95
CA ALA A 161 5.97 2.35 14.24
C ALA A 161 6.74 3.68 14.18
N PRO A 162 8.03 3.71 14.54
CA PRO A 162 8.86 4.89 14.31
C PRO A 162 9.02 5.12 12.80
N SER A 163 8.94 6.39 12.36
CA SER A 163 9.14 6.76 10.95
C SER A 163 10.57 6.53 10.43
N ASN A 164 11.53 6.25 11.31
CA ASN A 164 12.93 6.08 10.96
C ASN A 164 13.32 4.60 10.88
N SER A 165 13.41 4.09 9.65
CA SER A 165 14.10 2.85 9.32
C SER A 165 15.63 3.01 9.36
N THR A 166 16.20 3.63 10.40
CA THR A 166 17.62 3.39 10.72
C THR A 166 17.66 2.30 11.79
N LEU A 167 17.71 1.05 11.34
CA LEU A 167 18.07 -0.09 12.17
C LEU A 167 19.47 0.14 12.76
N ASN A 168 19.55 0.80 13.92
CA ASN A 168 20.66 0.56 14.83
C ASN A 168 20.38 -0.77 15.53
N CYS A 169 20.90 -1.84 14.93
CA CYS A 169 20.96 -3.17 15.49
C CYS A 169 21.91 -3.16 16.69
N SER A 170 21.39 -2.87 17.88
CA SER A 170 22.00 -3.23 19.17
C SER A 170 21.07 -2.86 20.33
N HIS A 171 19.96 -3.61 20.45
CA HIS A 171 19.22 -3.96 21.69
C HIS A 171 17.75 -4.28 21.34
N MET A 172 17.51 -5.46 20.78
CA MET A 172 16.23 -6.16 20.89
C MET A 172 16.55 -7.67 21.04
N PRO A 173 15.87 -8.41 21.93
CA PRO A 173 16.29 -9.74 22.37
C PRO A 173 15.90 -10.88 21.41
N TYR A 174 15.48 -10.59 20.19
CA TYR A 174 15.05 -11.61 19.24
C TYR A 174 15.98 -11.63 18.02
N SER A 175 16.72 -12.73 17.91
CA SER A 175 17.65 -13.02 16.83
C SER A 175 16.88 -13.17 15.52
N PHE A 176 17.09 -12.23 14.59
CA PHE A 176 16.61 -12.32 13.22
C PHE A 176 17.63 -13.09 12.39
N ASN A 177 17.21 -14.24 11.84
CA ASN A 177 17.88 -14.88 10.72
C ASN A 177 17.04 -14.64 9.46
N ASN A 178 17.75 -14.27 8.39
CA ASN A 178 17.30 -14.09 7.00
C ASN A 178 16.17 -15.03 6.56
N ILE A 179 15.22 -14.52 5.75
CA ILE A 179 14.84 -15.00 4.40
C ILE A 179 13.69 -14.13 3.84
N SER A 180 13.70 -13.93 2.52
CA SER A 180 12.85 -13.09 1.64
C SER A 180 11.46 -13.66 1.29
N CYS A 181 10.41 -12.82 1.27
CA CYS A 181 9.17 -12.91 0.43
C CYS A 181 8.25 -11.70 0.75
N THR A 182 8.24 -10.60 -0.02
CA THR A 182 7.36 -10.25 -1.17
C THR A 182 5.84 -10.41 -0.95
N SER A 183 5.16 -9.29 -0.63
CA SER A 183 3.92 -8.75 -1.25
C SER A 183 3.19 -7.77 -0.32
N PHE A 184 2.34 -6.89 -0.86
CA PHE A 184 1.49 -5.94 -0.11
C PHE A 184 0.02 -6.19 -0.45
N ALA A 185 -0.93 -5.93 0.45
CA ALA A 185 -2.36 -5.92 0.10
C ALA A 185 -2.93 -4.52 0.34
N LEU A 186 -3.66 -3.98 -0.63
CA LEU A 186 -4.19 -2.62 -0.58
C LEU A 186 -5.73 -2.65 -0.67
N CYS A 187 -6.45 -1.82 0.10
CA CYS A 187 -7.93 -1.78 0.09
C CYS A 187 -8.48 -0.36 0.28
N PRO A 188 -9.40 0.14 -0.56
CA PRO A 188 -10.09 1.39 -0.28
C PRO A 188 -11.36 1.13 0.58
N TYR A 189 -11.70 2.07 1.47
CA TYR A 189 -12.87 2.19 2.37
C TYR A 189 -12.81 1.71 3.83
N HIS A 190 -13.13 2.67 4.73
CA HIS A 190 -13.59 2.48 6.10
C HIS A 190 -14.92 1.71 6.13
N GLY A 191 -14.86 0.39 6.31
CA GLY A 191 -16.07 -0.42 6.56
C GLY A 191 -16.09 -1.81 5.91
N CYS A 192 -15.01 -2.24 5.26
CA CYS A 192 -14.97 -3.55 4.62
C CYS A 192 -14.91 -4.70 5.65
N PRO A 193 -15.71 -5.78 5.52
CA PRO A 193 -15.64 -6.98 6.37
C PRO A 193 -14.44 -7.88 6.03
N LEU A 194 -13.26 -7.28 5.83
CA LEU A 194 -11.99 -8.00 5.70
C LEU A 194 -11.54 -8.65 7.02
N SER A 195 -12.34 -8.59 8.09
CA SER A 195 -12.10 -9.38 9.31
C SER A 195 -12.07 -10.89 9.04
N ASN A 196 -12.66 -11.36 7.93
CA ASN A 196 -12.72 -12.78 7.57
C ASN A 196 -11.90 -13.18 6.33
N ALA A 197 -11.27 -12.23 5.60
CA ALA A 197 -10.54 -12.57 4.37
C ALA A 197 -9.19 -13.27 4.64
N ALA A 198 -8.65 -13.13 5.85
CA ALA A 198 -7.43 -13.83 6.27
C ALA A 198 -7.65 -15.33 6.62
N GLN A 199 -8.85 -15.88 6.41
CA GLN A 199 -9.13 -17.31 6.68
C GLN A 199 -8.99 -18.24 5.47
N ARG A 200 -8.67 -17.75 4.27
CA ARG A 200 -8.51 -18.62 3.09
C ARG A 200 -7.32 -18.20 2.23
N PHE A 201 -6.12 -18.57 2.71
CA PHE A 201 -4.99 -18.85 1.84
C PHE A 201 -4.83 -20.37 1.76
N THR A 202 -5.48 -20.97 0.76
CA THR A 202 -5.18 -22.29 0.19
C THR A 202 -5.60 -22.28 -1.27
#